data_AF-A0A495VXW3-F1
#
_entry.id   AF-A0A495VXW3-F1
#
_cell.length_a   1.000
_cell.length_b   1.000
_cell.length_c   1.000
_cell.angle_alpha   90.00
_cell.angle_beta   90.00
_cell.angle_gamma   90.00
#
_symmetry.space_group_name_H-M   'P 1'
#
loop_
_entity.id
_entity.type
_entity.pdbx_description
1 polymer ?
#
loop_
_entity_poly.entity_id
_entity_poly.type
_entity_poly.pdbx_seq_one_letter_code
_entity_poly.pdbx_strand_id
1 'polypeptide(L)'
;MEITGQAEFADRLFGTAVAELDAAGVARVRSFLQRNVVMSNTGHRDLINFDPRSTAVVKVVRHLYEPVPTRLISAGEIALCPTCRLPALSADLPEHGTIWCEAEVCPRDKPVTSSPRAADVLLLHRALRLFLALPGLVERSCLERLRDAGTPLSPRTPGTYIGRLDGTDGIVRFYDRTCATHLAGQVVRDQVTVAVLPATTLDYGFRRAFENFLPDDTEISLLSDEELVLRKTTKEKADAKR
;
A
#
# COMPACT_ATOMS: atom_id res chain seq x y z
N MET A 1 19.45 3.66 -6.87
CA MET A 1 20.13 2.35 -6.75
C MET A 1 19.20 1.41 -5.98
N GLU A 2 18.76 0.33 -6.62
CA GLU A 2 18.02 -0.84 -6.09
C GLU A 2 16.57 -0.67 -5.56
N ILE A 3 15.66 -0.06 -6.32
CA ILE A 3 14.21 -0.14 -6.03
C ILE A 3 13.65 -1.52 -6.44
N THR A 4 14.11 -2.09 -7.56
CA THR A 4 13.66 -3.40 -8.07
C THR A 4 13.97 -4.54 -7.10
N GLY A 5 15.18 -4.56 -6.53
CA GLY A 5 15.56 -5.55 -5.52
C GLY A 5 14.71 -5.47 -4.25
N GLN A 6 14.21 -4.29 -3.89
CA GLN A 6 13.36 -4.14 -2.70
C GLN A 6 11.93 -4.66 -2.90
N ALA A 7 11.39 -4.61 -4.12
CA ALA A 7 10.08 -5.19 -4.43
C ALA A 7 10.13 -6.71 -4.27
N GLU A 8 11.08 -7.36 -4.93
CA GLU A 8 11.28 -8.80 -4.85
C GLU A 8 11.64 -9.24 -3.43
N PHE A 9 12.44 -8.44 -2.72
CA PHE A 9 12.73 -8.70 -1.31
C PHE A 9 11.48 -8.61 -0.45
N ALA A 10 10.60 -7.62 -0.68
CA ALA A 10 9.32 -7.53 0.02
C ALA A 10 8.43 -8.75 -0.24
N ASP A 11 8.34 -9.19 -1.50
CA ASP A 11 7.55 -10.37 -1.89
C ASP A 11 8.10 -11.65 -1.26
N ARG A 12 9.43 -11.84 -1.26
CA ARG A 12 10.07 -12.98 -0.57
C ARG A 12 9.85 -12.94 0.94
N LEU A 13 10.01 -11.76 1.55
CA LEU A 13 9.87 -11.59 2.99
C LEU A 13 8.43 -11.87 3.43
N PHE A 14 7.45 -11.31 2.70
CA PHE A 14 6.03 -11.57 2.95
C PHE A 14 5.68 -13.04 2.69
N GLY A 15 6.09 -13.61 1.55
CA GLY A 15 5.83 -14.99 1.17
C GLY A 15 6.37 -15.99 2.18
N THR A 16 7.59 -15.78 2.69
CA THR A 16 8.19 -16.62 3.74
C THR A 16 7.38 -16.58 5.02
N ALA A 17 6.93 -15.39 5.44
CA ALA A 17 6.16 -15.23 6.66
C ALA A 17 4.78 -15.91 6.62
N VAL A 18 4.22 -16.12 5.43
CA VAL A 18 2.86 -16.66 5.25
C VAL A 18 2.80 -18.02 4.56
N ALA A 19 3.95 -18.67 4.34
CA ALA A 19 4.06 -19.90 3.54
C ALA A 19 3.14 -21.03 4.03
N GLU A 20 2.95 -21.13 5.35
CA GLU A 20 2.14 -22.18 5.98
C GLU A 20 0.67 -21.79 6.20
N LEU A 21 0.24 -20.63 5.68
CA LEU A 21 -1.11 -20.12 5.87
C LEU A 21 -2.01 -20.40 4.66
N ASP A 22 -3.28 -20.65 4.94
CA ASP A 22 -4.32 -20.65 3.91
C ASP A 22 -4.58 -19.24 3.37
N ALA A 23 -5.33 -19.13 2.27
CA ALA A 23 -5.62 -17.85 1.63
C ALA A 23 -6.28 -16.83 2.60
N ALA A 24 -7.13 -17.28 3.51
CA ALA A 24 -7.76 -16.43 4.51
C ALA A 24 -6.76 -15.93 5.57
N GLY A 25 -5.81 -16.77 5.99
CA GLY A 25 -4.69 -16.42 6.86
C GLY A 25 -3.77 -15.40 6.21
N VAL A 26 -3.39 -15.61 4.94
CA VAL A 26 -2.56 -14.68 4.18
C VAL A 26 -3.25 -13.31 4.06
N ALA A 27 -4.54 -13.28 3.74
CA ALA A 27 -5.30 -12.04 3.64
C ALA A 27 -5.36 -11.27 4.98
N ARG A 28 -5.53 -11.99 6.10
CA ARG A 28 -5.49 -11.39 7.45
C ARG A 28 -4.12 -10.81 7.78
N VAL A 29 -3.05 -11.55 7.51
CA VAL A 29 -1.67 -11.08 7.71
C VAL A 29 -1.38 -9.84 6.86
N ARG A 30 -1.74 -9.85 5.56
CA ARG A 30 -1.57 -8.68 4.68
C ARG A 30 -2.29 -7.45 5.22
N SER A 31 -3.58 -7.59 5.56
CA SER A 31 -4.39 -6.49 6.10
C SER A 31 -3.83 -5.95 7.41
N PHE A 32 -3.31 -6.82 8.29
CA PHE A 32 -2.66 -6.42 9.52
C PHE A 32 -1.40 -5.60 9.25
N LEU A 33 -0.50 -6.06 8.38
CA LEU A 33 0.74 -5.35 8.05
C LEU A 33 0.49 -4.01 7.35
N GLN A 34 -0.56 -3.90 6.54
CA GLN A 34 -0.97 -2.66 5.91
C GLN A 34 -1.43 -1.58 6.89
N ARG A 35 -1.91 -1.98 8.08
CA ARG A 35 -2.46 -1.08 9.10
C ARG A 35 -1.48 -0.79 10.22
N ASN A 36 -0.61 -1.75 10.52
CA ASN A 36 0.28 -1.72 11.67
C ASN A 36 1.73 -1.53 11.21
N VAL A 37 2.04 -0.37 10.63
CA VAL A 37 3.42 -0.05 10.23
C VAL A 37 4.33 0.04 11.46
N VAL A 38 3.78 0.46 12.60
CA VAL A 38 4.43 0.53 13.90
C VAL A 38 3.75 -0.45 14.84
N MET A 39 4.54 -1.18 15.63
CA MET A 39 4.09 -2.08 16.68
C MET A 39 4.75 -1.70 17.99
N SER A 40 4.07 -1.87 19.13
CA SER A 40 4.71 -1.76 20.44
C SER A 40 5.83 -2.80 20.60
N ASN A 41 6.91 -2.45 21.28
CA ASN A 41 7.99 -3.34 21.72
C ASN A 41 7.44 -4.47 22.62
N THR A 42 6.47 -4.15 23.48
CA THR A 42 5.77 -5.14 24.31
C THR A 42 4.68 -5.88 23.54
N GLY A 43 4.37 -5.41 22.33
CA GLY A 43 3.65 -5.99 21.18
C GLY A 43 2.49 -6.93 21.47
N HIS A 44 2.77 -8.05 22.10
CA HIS A 44 1.80 -9.06 22.49
C HIS A 44 0.87 -8.59 23.63
N ARG A 45 1.35 -7.78 24.58
CA ARG A 45 0.52 -7.36 25.74
C ARG A 45 -0.52 -6.32 25.37
N ASP A 46 -0.14 -5.33 24.57
CA ASP A 46 -1.07 -4.28 24.13
C ASP A 46 -2.13 -4.86 23.17
N LEU A 47 -1.73 -5.73 22.25
CA LEU A 47 -2.66 -6.32 21.29
C LEU A 47 -3.62 -7.35 21.90
N ILE A 48 -3.22 -8.09 22.96
CA ILE A 48 -4.17 -8.90 23.73
C ILE A 48 -5.32 -8.05 24.29
N ASN A 49 -5.02 -6.82 24.71
CA ASN A 49 -5.99 -5.96 25.36
C ASN A 49 -6.91 -5.24 24.36
N PHE A 50 -6.42 -4.93 23.16
CA PHE A 50 -7.15 -4.12 22.17
C PHE A 50 -7.71 -4.90 20.98
N ASP A 51 -7.05 -5.99 20.55
CA ASP A 51 -7.53 -6.85 19.46
C ASP A 51 -7.04 -8.31 19.62
N PRO A 52 -7.73 -9.11 20.45
CA PRO A 52 -7.36 -10.50 20.70
C PRO A 52 -7.26 -11.34 19.41
N ARG A 53 -8.04 -11.00 18.36
CA ARG A 53 -8.06 -11.70 17.07
C ARG A 53 -6.77 -11.47 16.29
N SER A 54 -6.07 -10.37 16.53
CA SER A 54 -4.78 -10.06 15.92
C SER A 54 -3.60 -10.77 16.60
N THR A 55 -3.78 -11.38 17.78
CA THR A 55 -2.69 -12.05 18.52
C THR A 55 -2.04 -13.18 17.72
N ALA A 56 -2.84 -13.99 17.01
CA ALA A 56 -2.33 -15.08 16.18
C ALA A 56 -1.51 -14.54 14.99
N VAL A 57 -1.98 -13.46 14.37
CA VAL A 57 -1.29 -12.78 13.26
C VAL A 57 0.05 -12.23 13.74
N VAL A 58 0.10 -11.58 14.91
CA VAL A 58 1.32 -11.01 15.48
C VAL A 58 2.39 -12.07 15.69
N LYS A 59 2.03 -13.26 16.20
CA LYS A 59 3.00 -14.35 16.37
C LYS A 59 3.67 -14.73 15.05
N VAL A 60 2.91 -14.71 13.95
CA VAL A 60 3.42 -14.97 12.61
C VAL A 60 4.34 -13.84 12.16
N VAL A 61 3.94 -12.57 12.31
CA VAL A 61 4.62 -11.45 11.64
C VAL A 61 5.59 -10.65 12.50
N ARG A 62 5.70 -10.91 13.81
CA ARG A 62 6.54 -10.09 14.71
C ARG A 62 7.99 -10.00 14.26
N HIS A 63 8.53 -11.08 13.69
CA HIS A 63 9.90 -11.13 13.18
C HIS A 63 10.15 -10.20 11.98
N LEU A 64 9.09 -9.67 11.36
CA LEU A 64 9.16 -8.69 10.27
C LEU A 64 9.34 -7.24 10.76
N TYR A 65 9.34 -7.03 12.07
CA TYR A 65 9.47 -5.71 12.69
C TYR A 65 10.84 -5.59 13.33
N GLU A 66 11.45 -4.44 13.11
CA GLU A 66 12.82 -4.13 13.49
C GLU A 66 12.86 -2.93 14.44
N PRO A 67 13.92 -2.77 15.24
CA PRO A 67 14.15 -1.51 15.94
C PRO A 67 14.10 -0.32 14.99
N VAL A 68 13.58 0.81 15.47
CA VAL A 68 13.50 2.02 14.66
C VAL A 68 14.92 2.45 14.22
N PRO A 69 15.18 2.63 12.91
CA PRO A 69 16.47 3.12 12.44
C PRO A 69 16.79 4.51 13.00
N THR A 70 18.02 4.73 13.48
CA THR A 70 18.44 6.00 14.12
C THR A 70 18.14 7.24 13.29
N ARG A 71 18.27 7.15 11.96
CA ARG A 71 17.95 8.24 11.02
C ARG A 71 16.48 8.68 11.00
N LEU A 72 15.58 7.88 11.56
CA LEU A 72 14.14 8.16 11.67
C LEU A 72 13.76 8.63 13.09
N ILE A 73 14.74 8.78 13.98
CA ILE A 73 14.53 9.17 15.38
C ILE A 73 14.92 10.64 15.54
N SER A 74 14.01 11.44 16.10
CA SER A 74 14.26 12.82 16.53
C SER A 74 13.77 12.98 17.96
N ALA A 75 14.59 13.56 18.84
CA ALA A 75 14.29 13.70 20.27
C ALA A 75 13.85 12.39 20.98
N GLY A 76 14.34 11.23 20.51
CA GLY A 76 13.98 9.91 21.07
C GLY A 76 12.62 9.36 20.58
N GLU A 77 11.97 10.05 19.64
CA GLU A 77 10.66 9.69 19.10
C GLU A 77 10.73 9.41 17.60
N ILE A 78 9.74 8.67 17.09
CA ILE A 78 9.50 8.53 15.65
C ILE A 78 8.25 9.30 15.26
N ALA A 79 8.35 10.21 14.31
CA ALA A 79 7.20 10.90 13.76
C ALA A 79 6.50 10.04 12.70
N LEU A 80 5.16 10.00 12.74
CA LEU A 80 4.34 9.30 11.74
C LEU A 80 3.51 10.27 10.93
N CYS A 81 3.51 10.10 9.60
CA CYS A 81 2.71 10.92 8.71
C CYS A 81 1.21 10.80 9.08
N PRO A 82 0.48 11.92 9.25
CA PRO A 82 -0.94 11.88 9.61
C PRO A 82 -1.83 11.28 8.51
N THR A 83 -1.33 11.23 7.26
CA THR A 83 -2.08 10.70 6.12
C THR A 83 -1.81 9.21 5.89
N CYS A 84 -0.54 8.82 5.71
CA CYS A 84 -0.19 7.44 5.36
C CYS A 84 0.30 6.59 6.52
N ARG A 85 0.51 7.18 7.71
CA ARG A 85 1.07 6.53 8.92
C ARG A 85 2.46 5.92 8.74
N LEU A 86 3.12 6.11 7.59
CA LEU A 86 4.53 5.79 7.41
C LEU A 86 5.43 6.75 8.19
N PRO A 87 6.69 6.36 8.45
CA PRO A 87 7.69 7.25 9.01
C PRO A 87 7.74 8.59 8.29
N ALA A 88 7.86 9.64 9.09
CA ALA A 88 8.00 11.00 8.64
C ALA A 88 9.18 11.65 9.36
N LEU A 89 9.75 12.66 8.71
CA LEU A 89 10.77 13.52 9.29
C LEU A 89 10.22 14.96 9.28
N SER A 90 10.35 15.60 10.44
CA SER A 90 10.43 17.05 10.49
C SER A 90 11.90 17.43 10.42
N ALA A 91 12.23 18.59 9.84
CA ALA A 91 13.61 19.03 9.75
C ALA A 91 14.25 19.19 11.13
N ASP A 92 13.45 19.46 12.16
CA ASP A 92 13.67 19.27 13.60
C ASP A 92 12.36 19.72 14.29
N LEU A 93 11.87 19.04 15.32
CA LEU A 93 10.61 19.41 16.00
C LEU A 93 10.87 20.64 16.92
N PRO A 94 10.21 21.80 16.69
CA PRO A 94 9.56 22.43 17.84
C PRO A 94 8.03 22.27 17.83
N GLU A 95 7.33 22.47 16.71
CA GLU A 95 5.84 22.55 16.73
C GLU A 95 5.16 21.93 15.46
N HIS A 96 5.81 20.90 14.88
CA HIS A 96 5.23 19.73 14.20
C HIS A 96 4.58 19.81 12.79
N GLY A 97 5.07 20.62 11.84
CA GLY A 97 4.83 20.37 10.40
C GLY A 97 5.64 19.17 9.84
N THR A 98 5.08 18.42 8.87
CA THR A 98 5.77 17.28 8.22
C THR A 98 6.54 17.74 6.97
N ILE A 99 7.87 17.77 7.03
CA ILE A 99 8.69 18.23 5.88
C ILE A 99 8.93 17.09 4.88
N TRP A 100 9.00 15.85 5.37
CA TRP A 100 9.15 14.66 4.53
C TRP A 100 8.38 13.48 5.13
N CYS A 101 7.76 12.68 4.28
CA CYS A 101 7.24 11.36 4.65
C CYS A 101 7.84 10.30 3.74
N GLU A 102 7.95 9.07 4.23
CA GLU A 102 8.53 7.94 3.47
C GLU A 102 7.72 7.62 2.19
N ALA A 103 6.45 8.04 2.11
CA ALA A 103 5.65 7.95 0.89
C ALA A 103 5.97 9.02 -0.17
N GLU A 104 6.60 10.14 0.22
CA GLU A 104 6.97 11.30 -0.60
C GLU A 104 5.81 12.09 -1.25
N VAL A 105 4.63 11.48 -1.39
CA VAL A 105 3.46 12.03 -2.07
C VAL A 105 2.37 12.58 -1.14
N CYS A 106 2.51 12.42 0.18
CA CYS A 106 1.51 12.93 1.10
C CYS A 106 1.59 14.46 1.25
N PRO A 107 0.45 15.13 1.51
CA PRO A 107 0.44 16.56 1.82
C PRO A 107 1.35 16.89 3.01
N ARG A 108 2.17 17.94 2.87
CA ARG A 108 3.20 18.37 3.84
C ARG A 108 2.70 19.41 4.85
N ASP A 109 1.52 19.96 4.61
CA ASP A 109 0.86 20.99 5.40
C ASP A 109 0.18 20.44 6.67
N LYS A 110 0.05 19.12 6.80
CA LYS A 110 -0.60 18.50 7.95
C LYS A 110 0.39 18.22 9.09
N PRO A 111 0.05 18.61 10.33
CA PRO A 111 0.93 18.38 11.45
C PRO A 111 1.01 16.90 11.82
N VAL A 112 2.15 16.48 12.36
CA VAL A 112 2.33 15.12 12.91
C VAL A 112 1.43 14.98 14.14
N THR A 113 0.56 13.97 14.13
CA THR A 113 -0.40 13.73 15.23
C THR A 113 0.01 12.59 16.16
N SER A 114 1.12 11.91 15.88
CA SER A 114 1.55 10.73 16.63
C SER A 114 3.07 10.58 16.58
N SER A 115 3.68 10.63 17.77
CA SER A 115 5.13 10.50 17.96
C SER A 115 5.41 9.53 19.13
N PRO A 116 5.30 8.21 18.93
CA PRO A 116 5.68 7.28 19.98
C PRO A 116 7.19 7.31 20.23
N ARG A 117 7.59 7.01 21.47
CA ARG A 117 9.00 6.81 21.82
C ARG A 117 9.59 5.68 21.00
N ALA A 118 10.73 5.94 20.35
CA ALA A 118 11.37 4.97 19.46
C ALA A 118 11.82 3.70 20.20
N ALA A 119 12.15 3.79 21.49
CA ALA A 119 12.52 2.64 22.33
C ALA A 119 11.34 1.71 22.66
N ASP A 120 10.12 2.24 22.59
CA ASP A 120 8.89 1.54 22.97
C ASP A 120 8.19 0.91 21.77
N VAL A 121 8.74 1.05 20.57
CA VAL A 121 8.13 0.56 19.33
C VAL A 121 9.13 -0.15 18.41
N LEU A 122 8.58 -1.02 17.58
CA LEU A 122 9.23 -1.65 16.45
C LEU A 122 8.56 -1.17 15.17
N LEU A 123 9.33 -1.12 14.09
CA LEU A 123 8.92 -0.62 12.80
C LEU A 123 8.95 -1.77 11.80
N LEU A 124 7.86 -1.96 11.05
CA LEU A 124 7.77 -2.97 9.99
C LEU A 124 8.93 -2.79 9.01
N HIS A 125 9.56 -3.86 8.53
CA HIS A 125 10.69 -3.80 7.60
C HIS A 125 10.44 -2.85 6.42
N ARG A 126 11.43 -2.03 6.05
CA ARG A 126 11.28 -0.96 5.04
C ARG A 126 10.67 -1.42 3.72
N ALA A 127 11.12 -2.57 3.21
CA ALA A 127 10.58 -3.14 1.98
C ALA A 127 9.07 -3.41 2.09
N LEU A 128 8.56 -3.91 3.21
CA LEU A 128 7.12 -4.13 3.39
C LEU A 128 6.36 -2.82 3.60
N ARG A 129 6.96 -1.80 4.23
CA ARG A 129 6.34 -0.48 4.31
C ARG A 129 6.10 0.11 2.92
N LEU A 130 7.11 0.04 2.07
CA LEU A 130 7.08 0.60 0.72
C LEU A 130 6.27 -0.23 -0.27
N PHE A 131 6.31 -1.57 -0.22
CA PHE A 131 5.72 -2.42 -1.27
C PHE A 131 4.45 -3.15 -0.84
N LEU A 132 4.08 -3.09 0.44
CA LEU A 132 2.85 -3.70 0.96
C LEU A 132 1.96 -2.67 1.67
N ALA A 133 2.49 -1.92 2.64
CA ALA A 133 1.68 -1.00 3.44
C ALA A 133 1.26 0.24 2.66
N LEU A 134 2.18 0.85 1.92
CA LEU A 134 1.94 2.06 1.15
C LEU A 134 0.89 1.86 0.03
N PRO A 135 1.01 0.86 -0.88
CA PRO A 135 -0.07 0.53 -1.82
C PRO A 135 -1.39 0.20 -1.12
N GLY A 136 -1.31 -0.39 0.08
CA GLY A 136 -2.45 -0.79 0.90
C GLY A 136 -3.38 0.36 1.32
N LEU A 137 -2.94 1.61 1.23
CA LEU A 137 -3.81 2.77 1.47
C LEU A 137 -4.78 2.99 0.31
N VAL A 138 -4.24 3.02 -0.91
CA VAL A 138 -5.02 3.17 -2.15
C VAL A 138 -5.92 1.96 -2.35
N GLU A 139 -5.38 0.75 -2.16
CA GLU A 139 -6.09 -0.52 -2.24
C GLU A 139 -7.34 -0.51 -1.36
N ARG A 140 -7.20 -0.22 -0.06
CA ARG A 140 -8.34 -0.23 0.88
C ARG A 140 -9.38 0.83 0.54
N SER A 141 -8.94 2.07 0.31
CA SER A 141 -9.85 3.18 0.00
C SER A 141 -10.62 2.94 -1.31
N CYS A 142 -9.95 2.40 -2.33
CA CYS A 142 -10.59 2.10 -3.60
C CYS A 142 -11.56 0.92 -3.49
N LEU A 143 -11.19 -0.15 -2.79
CA LEU A 143 -12.07 -1.31 -2.60
C LEU A 143 -13.33 -0.95 -1.79
N GLU A 144 -13.19 -0.08 -0.79
CA GLU A 144 -14.33 0.46 -0.04
C GLU A 144 -15.25 1.27 -0.95
N ARG A 145 -14.71 2.24 -1.71
CA ARG A 145 -15.50 3.03 -2.66
C ARG A 145 -16.18 2.17 -3.72
N LEU A 146 -15.51 1.15 -4.25
CA LEU A 146 -16.07 0.22 -5.23
C LEU A 146 -17.19 -0.63 -4.63
N ARG A 147 -17.01 -1.13 -3.41
CA ARG A 147 -18.06 -1.86 -2.68
C ARG A 147 -19.29 -0.97 -2.47
N ASP A 148 -19.07 0.26 -2.00
CA ASP A 148 -20.16 1.19 -1.70
C ASP A 148 -20.87 1.67 -2.98
N ALA A 149 -20.16 1.69 -4.11
CA ALA A 149 -20.71 1.90 -5.45
C ALA A 149 -21.34 0.63 -6.07
N GLY A 150 -21.50 -0.48 -5.33
CA GLY A 150 -22.14 -1.71 -5.82
C GLY A 150 -21.31 -2.53 -6.81
N THR A 151 -20.01 -2.26 -6.91
CA THR A 151 -19.11 -2.86 -7.90
C THR A 151 -17.85 -3.49 -7.28
N PRO A 152 -18.01 -4.36 -6.25
CA PRO A 152 -16.89 -4.91 -5.51
C PRO A 152 -15.97 -5.73 -6.42
N LEU A 153 -14.67 -5.69 -6.13
CA LEU A 153 -13.70 -6.63 -6.70
C LEU A 153 -13.56 -7.84 -5.78
N SER A 154 -13.42 -9.02 -6.37
CA SER A 154 -13.18 -10.26 -5.63
C SER A 154 -11.68 -10.51 -5.47
N PRO A 155 -11.17 -10.85 -4.29
CA PRO A 155 -9.75 -11.20 -4.13
C PRO A 155 -9.42 -12.47 -4.92
N ARG A 156 -8.26 -12.48 -5.61
CA ARG A 156 -7.74 -13.66 -6.33
C ARG A 156 -6.55 -14.28 -5.60
N THR A 157 -5.49 -13.51 -5.50
CA THR A 157 -4.28 -13.82 -4.74
C THR A 157 -3.94 -12.62 -3.86
N PRO A 158 -3.01 -12.74 -2.90
CA PRO A 158 -2.65 -11.62 -2.04
C PRO A 158 -2.25 -10.38 -2.87
N GLY A 159 -3.06 -9.31 -2.76
CA GLY A 159 -2.83 -8.05 -3.48
C GLY A 159 -3.28 -8.02 -4.94
N THR A 160 -3.96 -9.05 -5.44
CA THR A 160 -4.64 -9.02 -6.75
C THR A 160 -6.12 -9.30 -6.61
N TYR A 161 -6.89 -8.67 -7.48
CA TYR A 161 -8.33 -8.75 -7.48
C TYR A 161 -8.83 -9.07 -8.88
N ILE A 162 -9.99 -9.72 -8.97
CA ILE A 162 -10.73 -9.92 -10.20
C ILE A 162 -11.99 -9.09 -10.12
N GLY A 163 -12.32 -8.43 -11.23
CA GLY A 163 -13.63 -7.85 -11.39
C GLY A 163 -13.88 -7.52 -12.83
N ARG A 164 -15.16 -7.47 -13.19
CA ARG A 164 -15.59 -7.05 -14.50
C ARG A 164 -15.47 -5.53 -14.59
N LEU A 165 -14.62 -4.97 -15.44
CA LEU A 165 -14.46 -3.54 -15.67
C LEU A 165 -14.92 -3.21 -17.10
N ASP A 166 -15.86 -2.28 -17.24
CA ASP A 166 -16.48 -1.90 -18.52
C ASP A 166 -17.10 -3.04 -19.37
N GLY A 167 -17.32 -4.20 -18.74
CA GLY A 167 -17.85 -5.40 -19.41
C GLY A 167 -16.81 -6.50 -19.65
N THR A 168 -15.53 -6.23 -19.36
CA THR A 168 -14.40 -7.16 -19.53
C THR A 168 -13.86 -7.59 -18.18
N ASP A 169 -13.56 -8.88 -18.01
CA ASP A 169 -12.91 -9.35 -16.78
C ASP A 169 -11.47 -8.86 -16.73
N GLY A 170 -11.08 -8.28 -15.60
CA GLY A 170 -9.74 -7.74 -15.38
C GLY A 170 -9.10 -8.26 -14.10
N ILE A 171 -7.78 -8.44 -14.15
CA ILE A 171 -6.93 -8.68 -12.98
C ILE A 171 -6.40 -7.31 -12.55
N VAL A 172 -6.91 -6.84 -11.42
CA VAL A 172 -6.64 -5.51 -10.87
C VAL A 172 -5.59 -5.62 -9.77
N ARG A 173 -4.60 -4.72 -9.79
CA ARG A 173 -3.65 -4.53 -8.69
C ARG A 173 -3.39 -3.06 -8.42
N PHE A 174 -3.21 -2.75 -7.15
CA PHE A 174 -2.91 -1.40 -6.66
C PHE A 174 -1.41 -1.25 -6.42
N TYR A 175 -0.89 -0.11 -6.86
CA TYR A 175 0.50 0.27 -6.78
C TYR A 175 0.63 1.68 -6.19
N ASP A 176 1.82 2.00 -5.69
CA ASP A 176 2.17 3.30 -5.11
C ASP A 176 3.37 3.96 -5.80
N ARG A 177 3.95 3.30 -6.82
CA ARG A 177 5.26 3.68 -7.36
C ARG A 177 5.17 4.86 -8.32
N THR A 178 6.04 5.85 -8.07
CA THR A 178 6.21 7.06 -8.87
C THR A 178 7.18 6.92 -10.05
N CYS A 179 7.82 5.76 -10.22
CA CYS A 179 8.67 5.48 -11.39
C CYS A 179 7.95 4.58 -12.39
N ALA A 180 7.58 5.15 -13.53
CA ALA A 180 6.81 4.51 -14.59
C ALA A 180 7.50 3.25 -15.18
N THR A 181 8.82 3.30 -15.37
CA THR A 181 9.62 2.18 -15.88
C THR A 181 9.57 0.95 -14.96
N HIS A 182 9.72 1.17 -13.65
CA HIS A 182 9.65 0.08 -12.68
C HIS A 182 8.25 -0.51 -12.60
N LEU A 183 7.22 0.33 -12.69
CA LEU A 183 5.85 -0.12 -12.75
C LEU A 183 5.62 -1.00 -13.99
N ALA A 184 6.09 -0.59 -15.18
CA ALA A 184 5.95 -1.36 -16.42
C ALA A 184 6.51 -2.78 -16.30
N GLY A 185 7.74 -2.93 -15.79
CA GLY A 185 8.31 -4.26 -15.55
C GLY A 185 7.55 -5.08 -14.50
N GLN A 186 7.03 -4.42 -13.46
CA GLN A 186 6.26 -5.07 -12.40
C GLN A 186 4.90 -5.57 -12.90
N VAL A 187 4.15 -4.78 -13.67
CA VAL A 187 2.80 -5.17 -14.13
C VAL A 187 2.86 -6.37 -15.09
N VAL A 188 3.89 -6.44 -15.94
CA VAL A 188 4.12 -7.57 -16.85
C VAL A 188 4.41 -8.85 -16.04
N ARG A 189 5.32 -8.76 -15.08
CA ARG A 189 5.66 -9.89 -14.19
C ARG A 189 4.46 -10.36 -13.38
N ASP A 190 3.68 -9.42 -12.85
CA ASP A 190 2.52 -9.71 -12.01
C ASP A 190 1.30 -10.20 -12.83
N GLN A 191 1.39 -10.21 -14.17
CA GLN A 191 0.34 -10.62 -15.12
C GLN A 191 -1.01 -9.93 -14.84
N VAL A 192 -0.96 -8.62 -14.55
CA VAL A 192 -2.15 -7.81 -14.28
C VAL A 192 -2.64 -7.17 -15.58
N THR A 193 -3.95 -7.02 -15.73
CA THR A 193 -4.54 -6.32 -16.88
C THR A 193 -4.93 -4.89 -16.53
N VAL A 194 -5.06 -4.56 -15.24
CA VAL A 194 -5.35 -3.22 -14.75
C VAL A 194 -4.43 -2.85 -13.59
N ALA A 195 -3.59 -1.84 -13.81
CA ALA A 195 -2.73 -1.26 -12.80
C ALA A 195 -3.33 0.04 -12.28
N VAL A 196 -3.48 0.14 -10.96
CA VAL A 196 -4.12 1.28 -10.31
C VAL A 196 -3.12 2.04 -9.44
N LEU A 197 -3.08 3.37 -9.58
CA LEU A 197 -2.23 4.26 -8.79
C LEU A 197 -3.04 5.38 -8.14
N PRO A 198 -2.48 6.09 -7.12
CA PRO A 198 -3.07 7.34 -6.68
C PRO A 198 -3.20 8.34 -7.84
N ALA A 199 -4.32 9.04 -7.94
CA ALA A 199 -4.55 10.09 -8.94
C ALA A 199 -3.43 11.14 -8.98
N THR A 200 -2.84 11.47 -7.83
CA THR A 200 -1.72 12.42 -7.72
C THR A 200 -0.43 11.96 -8.41
N THR A 201 -0.33 10.68 -8.80
CA THR A 201 0.84 10.10 -9.46
C THR A 201 0.71 10.04 -10.99
N LEU A 202 -0.52 10.05 -11.52
CA LEU A 202 -0.80 9.74 -12.93
C LEU A 202 -0.95 10.99 -13.81
N ASP A 203 0.15 11.69 -14.03
CA ASP A 203 0.20 12.72 -15.06
C ASP A 203 0.47 12.16 -16.48
N TYR A 204 0.40 13.03 -17.49
CA TYR A 204 0.65 12.65 -18.89
C TYR A 204 2.07 12.10 -19.11
N GLY A 205 3.07 12.68 -18.45
CA GLY A 205 4.46 12.26 -18.58
C GLY A 205 4.68 10.85 -18.02
N PHE A 206 4.08 10.55 -16.87
CA PHE A 206 4.10 9.24 -16.26
C PHE A 206 3.46 8.19 -17.16
N ARG A 207 2.25 8.46 -17.68
CA ARG A 207 1.53 7.54 -18.58
C ARG A 207 2.35 7.20 -19.81
N ARG A 208 2.88 8.23 -20.48
CA ARG A 208 3.72 8.06 -21.67
C ARG A 208 5.00 7.28 -21.35
N ALA A 209 5.65 7.59 -20.23
CA ALA A 209 6.83 6.85 -19.81
C ALA A 209 6.48 5.37 -19.56
N PHE A 210 5.38 5.09 -18.86
CA PHE A 210 4.93 3.72 -18.59
C PHE A 210 4.70 2.93 -19.87
N GLU A 211 3.95 3.50 -20.82
CA GLU A 211 3.67 2.90 -22.13
C GLU A 211 4.96 2.62 -22.92
N ASN A 212 5.91 3.55 -22.92
CA ASN A 212 7.20 3.37 -23.62
C ASN A 212 8.08 2.24 -23.04
N PHE A 213 7.82 1.79 -21.81
CA PHE A 213 8.58 0.72 -21.16
C PHE A 213 7.82 -0.61 -21.10
N LEU A 214 6.60 -0.67 -21.63
CA LEU A 214 5.91 -1.95 -21.81
C LEU A 214 6.50 -2.69 -23.02
N PRO A 215 6.60 -4.04 -22.95
CA PRO A 215 6.84 -4.85 -24.14
C PRO A 215 5.74 -4.63 -25.19
N ASP A 216 6.10 -4.79 -26.46
CA ASP A 216 5.13 -4.77 -27.56
C ASP A 216 3.97 -5.75 -27.29
N ASP A 217 2.77 -5.40 -27.74
CA ASP A 217 1.52 -6.17 -27.57
C ASP A 217 1.04 -6.39 -26.12
N THR A 218 1.61 -5.68 -25.15
CA THR A 218 1.15 -5.74 -23.76
C THR A 218 -0.14 -4.94 -23.55
N GLU A 219 -1.28 -5.63 -23.43
CA GLU A 219 -2.57 -5.00 -23.11
C GLU A 219 -2.74 -4.75 -21.61
N ILE A 220 -2.42 -3.53 -21.15
CA ILE A 220 -2.61 -3.11 -19.75
C ILE A 220 -3.31 -1.76 -19.68
N SER A 221 -4.37 -1.68 -18.87
CA SER A 221 -4.99 -0.40 -18.50
C SER A 221 -4.29 0.21 -17.29
N LEU A 222 -3.77 1.42 -17.45
CA LEU A 222 -3.24 2.23 -16.35
C LEU A 222 -4.32 3.21 -15.87
N LEU A 223 -4.80 3.05 -14.63
CA LEU A 223 -5.88 3.86 -14.07
C LEU A 223 -5.47 4.54 -12.77
N SER A 224 -6.03 5.71 -12.51
CA SER A 224 -6.07 6.23 -11.15
C SER A 224 -7.13 5.51 -10.33
N ASP A 225 -6.99 5.59 -9.01
CA ASP A 225 -7.99 5.13 -8.06
C ASP A 225 -9.34 5.85 -8.26
N GLU A 226 -9.32 7.11 -8.69
CA GLU A 226 -10.53 7.86 -9.08
C GLU A 226 -11.13 7.34 -10.39
N GLU A 227 -10.30 7.14 -11.43
CA GLU A 227 -10.75 6.61 -12.73
C GLU A 227 -11.35 5.22 -12.61
N LEU A 228 -10.78 4.36 -11.77
CA LEU A 228 -11.30 3.02 -11.52
C LEU A 228 -12.71 3.06 -10.91
N VAL A 229 -12.93 3.96 -9.93
CA VAL A 229 -14.25 4.14 -9.30
C VAL A 229 -15.25 4.78 -10.29
N LEU A 230 -14.80 5.73 -11.12
CA LEU A 230 -15.65 6.46 -12.07
C LEU A 230 -16.00 5.66 -13.34
N ARG A 231 -15.12 4.77 -13.83
CA ARG A 231 -15.33 4.01 -15.08
C ARG A 231 -16.68 3.29 -15.11
N LYS A 232 -17.17 2.83 -13.95
CA LYS A 232 -18.46 2.15 -13.87
C LYS A 232 -19.69 3.03 -13.65
N THR A 233 -19.56 4.22 -13.06
CA THR A 233 -20.70 5.13 -12.86
C THR A 233 -21.18 5.79 -14.17
N THR A 234 -20.32 5.80 -15.19
CA THR A 234 -20.62 6.43 -16.48
C THR A 234 -21.42 5.52 -17.41
N LYS A 235 -21.32 4.19 -17.26
CA LYS A 235 -22.05 3.21 -18.08
C LYS A 235 -23.51 3.04 -17.64
N GLU A 236 -23.79 3.08 -16.33
CA GLU A 236 -25.17 3.06 -15.80
C GLU A 236 -25.99 4.28 -16.24
N LYS A 237 -25.38 5.46 -16.37
CA LYS A 237 -26.06 6.66 -16.91
C LYS A 237 -26.30 6.60 -18.42
N ALA A 238 -25.50 5.85 -19.16
CA ALA A 238 -25.68 5.66 -20.60
C ALA A 238 -26.78 4.62 -20.89
N ASP A 239 -26.86 3.55 -20.09
CA ASP A 239 -27.88 2.51 -20.24
C ASP A 239 -29.24 2.89 -19.62
N ALA A 240 -29.28 3.77 -18.60
CA ALA A 240 -30.53 4.32 -18.04
C ALA A 240 -31.17 5.45 -18.90
N LYS A 241 -30.52 5.84 -20.00
CA LYS A 241 -31.03 6.85 -20.96
C LYS A 241 -31.52 6.23 -22.29
N ARG A 242 -31.50 4.90 -22.41
CA ARG A 242 -32.11 4.14 -23.51
C ARG A 242 -33.40 3.50 -23.05
#